data_AF-A0A2V5TCN7-F1
#
_entry.id   AF-A0A2V5TCN7-F1
#
_cell.length_a   1.000
_cell.length_b   1.000
_cell.length_c   1.000
_cell.angle_alpha   90.00
_cell.angle_beta   90.00
_cell.angle_gamma   90.00
#
_symmetry.space_group_name_H-M   'P 1'
#
loop_
_entity.id
_entity.type
_entity.pdbx_description
1 polymer ?
#
loop_
_entity_poly.entity_id
_entity_poly.type
_entity_poly.pdbx_seq_one_letter_code
_entity_poly.pdbx_strand_id
1 'polypeptide(L)'
;MLALISPAIPQARGADVSIDFFYNNLSGGNWIEAEGYGYGWQPDIAVSDPNWRPYADGYWAYTDYGWTWISYEDFGWATYHYGRWSNLADYGWIWFPGSDLDWGPAWVSWRTGGDYVGWAPLPPRGAGIVYEGQPIGGQVDVEFDIGPQYYNFCDVRFIGEPVLRDRIFPVSQNVTYIDNTVNVTNITVQNNVVYNYGPDYNTLNAYSTRPIQRRCSSENHQTGSGHRAPKGESKDRATKS
;
A
#
# COMPACT_ATOMS: atom_id res chain seq x y z
N MET A 1 26.63 -11.26 16.60
CA MET A 1 25.53 -11.53 15.64
C MET A 1 24.25 -11.09 16.33
N LEU A 2 23.80 -9.84 16.10
CA LEU A 2 22.55 -9.35 16.69
C LEU A 2 21.40 -9.79 15.78
N ALA A 3 20.48 -10.61 16.31
CA ALA A 3 19.22 -10.89 15.65
C ALA A 3 18.29 -9.68 15.87
N LEU A 4 17.93 -9.01 14.78
CA LEU A 4 16.86 -8.01 14.79
C LEU A 4 15.53 -8.76 14.92
N ILE A 5 14.90 -8.66 16.08
CA ILE A 5 13.55 -9.17 16.32
C ILE A 5 12.61 -8.12 15.70
N SER A 6 12.13 -8.37 14.47
CA SER A 6 11.01 -7.61 13.93
C SER A 6 9.77 -7.91 14.78
N PRO A 7 9.03 -6.89 15.27
CA PRO A 7 7.75 -7.14 15.91
C PRO A 7 6.80 -7.73 14.86
N ALA A 8 6.22 -8.88 15.16
CA ALA A 8 5.14 -9.45 14.39
C ALA A 8 3.91 -8.55 14.51
N ILE A 9 3.58 -7.82 13.45
CA ILE A 9 2.33 -7.05 13.36
C ILE A 9 1.21 -8.05 13.06
N PRO A 10 0.09 -8.03 13.81
CA PRO A 10 -1.02 -8.93 13.56
C PRO A 10 -1.64 -8.64 12.18
N GLN A 11 -1.41 -9.51 11.21
CA GLN A 11 -2.20 -9.55 9.98
C GLN A 11 -3.60 -10.08 10.32
N ALA A 12 -4.53 -9.16 10.53
CA ALA A 12 -5.93 -9.48 10.74
C ALA A 12 -6.50 -10.13 9.46
N ARG A 13 -7.25 -11.23 9.65
CA ARG A 13 -8.06 -11.82 8.57
C ARG A 13 -9.00 -10.76 8.02
N GLY A 14 -9.17 -10.68 6.71
CA GLY A 14 -9.98 -9.66 6.02
C GLY A 14 -11.48 -9.60 6.39
N ALA A 15 -11.94 -10.34 7.41
CA ALA A 15 -13.29 -10.26 7.94
C ALA A 15 -13.40 -9.46 9.27
N ASP A 16 -12.29 -9.06 9.90
CA ASP A 16 -12.28 -8.44 11.24
C ASP A 16 -11.69 -7.00 11.29
N VAL A 17 -11.37 -6.39 10.14
CA VAL A 17 -10.80 -5.03 10.11
C VAL A 17 -11.92 -3.99 10.02
N SER A 18 -12.09 -3.21 11.07
CA SER A 18 -13.05 -2.09 11.13
C SER A 18 -12.35 -0.74 10.98
N ILE A 19 -13.13 0.32 10.72
CA ILE A 19 -12.60 1.68 10.74
C ILE A 19 -11.96 2.03 12.11
N ASP A 20 -12.60 1.61 13.21
CA ASP A 20 -12.11 1.81 14.57
C ASP A 20 -10.78 1.11 14.82
N PHE A 21 -10.52 0.00 14.12
CA PHE A 21 -9.23 -0.67 14.18
C PHE A 21 -8.12 0.27 13.71
N PHE A 22 -8.32 1.02 12.64
CA PHE A 22 -7.33 2.01 12.17
C PHE A 22 -7.21 3.19 13.11
N TYR A 23 -8.32 3.74 13.60
CA TYR A 23 -8.29 4.86 14.56
C TYR A 23 -7.47 4.54 15.80
N ASN A 24 -7.55 3.29 16.29
CA ASN A 24 -6.89 2.87 17.51
C ASN A 24 -5.44 2.39 17.32
N ASN A 25 -5.03 2.02 16.09
CA ASN A 25 -3.73 1.38 15.85
C ASN A 25 -2.78 2.17 14.94
N LEU A 26 -3.25 3.21 14.25
CA LEU A 26 -2.36 4.16 13.57
C LEU A 26 -1.76 5.15 14.56
N SER A 27 -0.46 5.39 14.43
CA SER A 27 0.32 6.30 15.28
C SER A 27 1.36 7.04 14.44
N GLY A 28 1.91 8.16 14.96
CA GLY A 28 2.84 9.01 14.20
C GLY A 28 2.15 9.86 13.12
N GLY A 29 0.95 10.35 13.43
CA GLY A 29 0.14 11.16 12.54
C GLY A 29 -1.15 11.64 13.21
N ASN A 30 -1.91 12.45 12.49
CA ASN A 30 -3.14 13.07 12.97
C ASN A 30 -4.32 12.71 12.08
N TRP A 31 -5.47 12.46 12.70
CA TRP A 31 -6.72 12.34 11.98
C TRP A 31 -7.35 13.71 11.75
N ILE A 32 -7.78 13.97 10.52
CA ILE A 32 -8.29 15.26 10.06
C ILE A 32 -9.55 15.07 9.24
N GLU A 33 -10.52 15.96 9.43
CA GLU A 33 -11.71 16.02 8.60
C GLU A 33 -11.40 16.86 7.35
N ALA A 34 -11.32 16.19 6.20
CA ALA A 34 -11.07 16.83 4.91
C ALA A 34 -12.40 17.00 4.16
N GLU A 35 -12.73 18.26 3.85
CA GLU A 35 -13.96 18.60 3.13
C GLU A 35 -14.06 17.83 1.80
N GLY A 36 -15.20 17.18 1.56
CA GLY A 36 -15.44 16.37 0.36
C GLY A 36 -14.83 14.96 0.36
N TYR A 37 -13.96 14.64 1.33
CA TYR A 37 -13.30 13.32 1.44
C TYR A 37 -13.65 12.56 2.72
N GLY A 38 -13.97 13.27 3.81
CA GLY A 38 -14.26 12.69 5.12
C GLY A 38 -13.02 12.65 6.03
N TYR A 39 -13.01 11.72 6.98
CA TYR A 39 -11.98 11.66 8.02
C TYR A 39 -10.76 10.85 7.54
N GLY A 40 -9.67 11.56 7.26
CA GLY A 40 -8.41 11.01 6.77
C GLY A 40 -7.31 11.07 7.82
N TRP A 41 -6.28 10.24 7.66
CA TRP A 41 -5.10 10.22 8.51
C TRP A 41 -3.90 10.80 7.76
N GLN A 42 -3.25 11.77 8.38
CA GLN A 42 -2.04 12.41 7.86
C GLN A 42 -0.84 11.98 8.72
N PRO A 43 0.15 11.26 8.17
CA PRO A 43 1.37 10.96 8.92
C PRO A 43 2.18 12.24 9.16
N ASP A 44 2.88 12.30 10.30
CA ASP A 44 3.70 13.46 10.66
C ASP A 44 4.82 13.74 9.63
N ILE A 45 5.29 12.68 8.94
CA ILE A 45 6.30 12.81 7.89
C ILE A 45 5.76 13.55 6.64
N ALA A 46 4.47 13.43 6.33
CA ALA A 46 3.86 14.18 5.22
C ALA A 46 3.83 15.70 5.48
N VAL A 47 3.85 16.11 6.75
CA VAL A 47 3.88 17.52 7.16
C VAL A 47 5.31 18.04 7.28
N SER A 48 6.22 17.20 7.82
CA SER A 48 7.59 17.61 8.14
C SER A 48 8.57 17.49 6.97
N ASP A 49 8.28 16.66 5.96
CA ASP A 49 9.08 16.54 4.74
C ASP A 49 8.22 16.76 3.48
N PRO A 50 8.36 17.92 2.78
CA PRO A 50 7.59 18.20 1.58
C PRO A 50 7.94 17.31 0.38
N ASN A 51 9.06 16.57 0.45
CA ASN A 51 9.44 15.60 -0.57
C ASN A 51 8.94 14.18 -0.25
N TRP A 52 8.36 13.97 0.94
CA TRP A 52 7.79 12.69 1.30
C TRP A 52 6.57 12.38 0.44
N ARG A 53 6.45 11.11 0.03
CA ARG A 53 5.36 10.63 -0.82
C ARG A 53 4.99 9.19 -0.49
N PRO A 54 3.70 8.82 -0.64
CA PRO A 54 3.27 7.44 -0.54
C PRO A 54 4.06 6.52 -1.48
N TYR A 55 4.31 5.29 -1.05
CA TYR A 55 5.00 4.26 -1.85
C TYR A 55 6.42 4.67 -2.28
N ALA A 56 7.15 5.43 -1.44
CA ALA A 56 8.53 5.84 -1.74
C ALA A 56 9.58 5.13 -0.88
N ASP A 57 9.27 4.83 0.39
CA ASP A 57 10.21 4.16 1.31
C ASP A 57 9.88 2.69 1.52
N GLY A 58 10.50 1.87 0.69
CA GLY A 58 10.22 0.46 0.61
C GLY A 58 10.70 -0.12 -0.72
N TYR A 59 10.11 -1.25 -1.08
CA TYR A 59 10.39 -1.94 -2.34
C TYR A 59 9.17 -2.70 -2.85
N TRP A 60 9.21 -3.02 -4.14
CA TRP A 60 8.22 -3.84 -4.78
C TRP A 60 8.61 -5.33 -4.70
N ALA A 61 7.68 -6.15 -4.22
CA ALA A 61 7.74 -7.61 -4.31
C ALA A 61 6.63 -8.12 -5.21
N TYR A 62 6.85 -9.27 -5.84
CA TYR A 62 5.82 -9.96 -6.62
C TYR A 62 5.31 -11.17 -5.85
N THR A 63 4.02 -11.17 -5.53
CA THR A 63 3.38 -12.23 -4.74
C THR A 63 2.34 -12.98 -5.55
N ASP A 64 1.67 -13.94 -4.92
CA ASP A 64 0.50 -14.62 -5.48
C ASP A 64 -0.66 -13.65 -5.77
N TYR A 65 -0.66 -12.44 -5.17
CA TYR A 65 -1.60 -11.35 -5.43
C TYR A 65 -1.07 -10.31 -6.43
N GLY A 66 0.12 -10.51 -6.98
CA GLY A 66 0.79 -9.58 -7.91
C GLY A 66 1.73 -8.60 -7.21
N TRP A 67 1.90 -7.41 -7.79
CA TRP A 67 2.78 -6.36 -7.26
C TRP A 67 2.30 -5.88 -5.90
N THR A 68 3.13 -6.14 -4.90
CA THR A 68 2.86 -5.87 -3.49
C THR A 68 3.92 -4.90 -2.97
N TRP A 69 3.46 -3.81 -2.37
CA TRP A 69 4.37 -2.85 -1.75
C TRP A 69 4.82 -3.37 -0.40
N ILE A 70 6.14 -3.40 -0.16
CA ILE A 70 6.71 -3.69 1.15
C ILE A 70 7.31 -2.41 1.71
N SER A 71 6.60 -1.82 2.67
CA SER A 71 6.95 -0.56 3.30
C SER A 71 7.97 -0.72 4.42
N TYR A 72 8.84 0.28 4.59
CA TYR A 72 9.67 0.45 5.80
C TYR A 72 9.05 1.39 6.84
N GLU A 73 7.91 1.98 6.53
CA GLU A 73 7.19 2.90 7.39
C GLU A 73 6.21 2.16 8.29
N ASP A 74 6.18 2.52 9.58
CA ASP A 74 5.43 1.82 10.62
C ASP A 74 3.91 1.83 10.40
N PHE A 75 3.39 2.81 9.67
CA PHE A 75 1.97 2.90 9.29
C PHE A 75 1.64 2.12 8.01
N GLY A 76 2.65 1.64 7.28
CA GLY A 76 2.51 1.10 5.94
C GLY A 76 1.68 -0.18 5.85
N TRP A 77 1.61 -0.97 6.93
CA TRP A 77 0.77 -2.17 7.00
C TRP A 77 -0.72 -1.85 6.76
N ALA A 78 -1.17 -0.65 7.14
CA ALA A 78 -2.54 -0.19 6.94
C ALA A 78 -2.64 0.64 5.67
N THR A 79 -1.86 1.71 5.58
CA THR A 79 -2.12 2.80 4.64
C THR A 79 -1.86 2.42 3.19
N TYR A 80 -0.98 1.44 2.94
CA TYR A 80 -0.68 0.96 1.60
C TYR A 80 -1.58 -0.18 1.12
N HIS A 81 -2.41 -0.72 2.02
CA HIS A 81 -3.16 -1.95 1.75
C HIS A 81 -4.68 -1.80 1.93
N TYR A 82 -5.15 -0.93 2.83
CA TYR A 82 -6.56 -0.83 3.22
C TYR A 82 -7.22 0.51 2.88
N GLY A 83 -6.60 1.33 2.04
CA GLY A 83 -7.17 2.64 1.70
C GLY A 83 -6.50 3.31 0.52
N ARG A 84 -6.65 4.63 0.44
CA ARG A 84 -6.29 5.45 -0.72
C ARG A 84 -5.61 6.74 -0.26
N TRP A 85 -4.79 7.34 -1.11
CA TRP A 85 -4.06 8.58 -0.76
C TRP A 85 -4.48 9.72 -1.67
N SER A 86 -4.80 10.87 -1.08
CA SER A 86 -5.01 12.12 -1.81
C SER A 86 -3.95 13.14 -1.41
N ASN A 87 -3.49 13.95 -2.35
CA ASN A 87 -2.65 15.11 -2.09
C ASN A 87 -3.50 16.37 -2.14
N LEU A 88 -3.89 16.90 -0.98
CA LEU A 88 -4.78 18.06 -0.86
C LEU A 88 -3.97 19.35 -0.73
N ALA A 89 -4.39 20.43 -1.38
CA ALA A 89 -3.64 21.68 -1.44
C ALA A 89 -3.29 22.26 -0.05
N ASP A 90 -4.21 22.17 0.92
CA ASP A 90 -4.05 22.77 2.24
C ASP A 90 -3.33 21.87 3.26
N TYR A 91 -3.17 20.59 2.95
CA TYR A 91 -2.69 19.59 3.90
C TYR A 91 -1.49 18.78 3.39
N GLY A 92 -1.35 18.58 2.08
CA GLY A 92 -0.44 17.60 1.50
C GLY A 92 -1.07 16.21 1.44
N TRP A 93 -0.24 15.18 1.60
CA TRP A 93 -0.68 13.78 1.51
C TRP A 93 -1.49 13.34 2.72
N ILE A 94 -2.69 12.81 2.45
CA ILE A 94 -3.62 12.28 3.44
C ILE A 94 -4.10 10.91 2.98
N TRP A 95 -4.08 9.96 3.89
CA TRP A 95 -4.63 8.64 3.69
C TRP A 95 -6.09 8.58 4.12
N PHE A 96 -6.93 7.95 3.30
CA PHE A 96 -8.34 7.71 3.59
C PHE A 96 -8.57 6.21 3.63
N PRO A 97 -9.14 5.67 4.73
CA PRO A 97 -9.61 4.29 4.78
C PRO A 97 -10.53 3.99 3.61
N GLY A 98 -10.35 2.83 2.97
CA GLY A 98 -11.22 2.40 1.88
C GLY A 98 -12.63 2.14 2.40
N SER A 99 -13.66 2.57 1.68
CA SER A 99 -15.05 2.23 2.02
C SER A 99 -15.33 0.72 1.90
N ASP A 100 -14.55 0.06 1.05
CA ASP A 100 -14.51 -1.39 0.86
C ASP A 100 -13.76 -2.10 2.00
N LEU A 101 -12.87 -1.40 2.73
CA LEU A 101 -11.96 -1.95 3.75
C LEU A 101 -11.20 -3.23 3.31
N ASP A 102 -11.16 -3.49 2.01
CA ASP A 102 -10.54 -4.67 1.42
C ASP A 102 -9.03 -4.49 1.41
N TRP A 103 -8.31 -5.52 1.89
CA TRP A 103 -6.88 -5.59 1.74
C TRP A 103 -6.52 -5.75 0.25
N GLY A 104 -5.59 -4.93 -0.22
CA GLY A 104 -4.94 -5.09 -1.52
C GLY A 104 -3.43 -5.13 -1.40
N PRO A 105 -2.73 -5.79 -2.33
CA PRO A 105 -1.26 -5.83 -2.34
C PRO A 105 -0.63 -4.44 -2.51
N ALA A 106 -1.29 -3.56 -3.27
CA ALA A 106 -1.10 -2.12 -3.33
C ALA A 106 -2.25 -1.50 -4.15
N TRP A 107 -2.59 -0.25 -3.87
CA TRP A 107 -3.59 0.51 -4.64
C TRP A 107 -2.91 1.63 -5.42
N VAL A 108 -2.32 1.26 -6.56
CA VAL A 108 -1.55 2.18 -7.40
C VAL A 108 -1.95 2.12 -8.87
N SER A 109 -1.88 3.26 -9.55
CA SER A 109 -1.79 3.34 -11.01
C SER A 109 -0.37 3.01 -11.44
N TRP A 110 -0.21 2.24 -12.51
CA TRP A 110 1.09 1.82 -13.07
C TRP A 110 1.33 2.44 -14.45
N ARG A 111 2.57 2.87 -14.70
CA ARG A 111 3.05 3.30 -16.02
C ARG A 111 4.40 2.67 -16.36
N THR A 112 4.62 2.35 -17.62
CA THR A 112 5.95 1.91 -18.12
C THR A 112 6.25 2.44 -19.52
N GLY A 113 7.53 2.56 -19.86
CA GLY A 113 8.00 3.01 -21.16
C GLY A 113 9.35 3.71 -21.09
N GLY A 114 10.14 3.64 -22.17
CA GLY A 114 11.42 4.37 -22.28
C GLY A 114 12.43 4.08 -21.15
N ASP A 115 12.54 2.83 -20.71
CA ASP A 115 13.34 2.38 -19.55
C ASP A 115 12.86 2.86 -18.18
N TYR A 116 11.64 3.44 -18.11
CA TYR A 116 11.05 3.91 -16.88
C TYR A 116 9.89 3.01 -16.44
N VAL A 117 9.76 2.91 -15.12
CA VAL A 117 8.57 2.39 -14.44
C VAL A 117 8.10 3.44 -13.45
N GLY A 118 6.79 3.67 -13.40
CA GLY A 118 6.18 4.61 -12.49
C GLY A 118 4.93 4.07 -11.83
N TRP A 119 4.69 4.54 -10.61
CA TRP A 119 3.51 4.23 -9.85
C TRP A 119 2.99 5.47 -9.13
N ALA A 120 1.68 5.60 -9.05
CA ALA A 120 1.00 6.67 -8.30
C ALA A 120 -0.03 6.03 -7.38
N PRO A 121 -0.18 6.49 -6.12
CA PRO A 121 -1.27 6.00 -5.29
C PRO A 121 -2.61 6.36 -5.92
N LEU A 122 -3.57 5.45 -5.83
CA LEU A 122 -4.94 5.75 -6.23
C LEU A 122 -5.59 6.68 -5.21
N PRO A 123 -6.23 7.78 -5.63
CA PRO A 123 -6.96 8.64 -4.73
C PRO A 123 -8.26 7.98 -4.24
N PRO A 124 -8.78 8.44 -3.09
CA PRO A 124 -10.10 8.01 -2.64
C PRO A 124 -11.12 8.37 -3.69
N ARG A 125 -12.13 7.51 -3.75
CA ARG A 125 -13.25 7.64 -4.65
C ARG A 125 -14.07 8.80 -4.09
N GLY A 126 -14.40 9.79 -4.92
CA GLY A 126 -15.24 10.91 -4.46
C GLY A 126 -16.52 10.39 -3.79
N ALA A 127 -17.11 11.19 -2.90
CA ALA A 127 -18.32 10.81 -2.19
C ALA A 127 -19.39 10.24 -3.15
N GLY A 128 -19.75 8.96 -2.97
CA GLY A 128 -20.77 8.26 -3.77
C GLY A 128 -20.26 7.37 -4.91
N ILE A 129 -18.95 7.26 -5.16
CA ILE A 129 -18.41 6.32 -6.15
C ILE A 129 -18.06 4.98 -5.46
N VAL A 130 -18.98 4.02 -5.53
CA VAL A 130 -18.79 2.64 -5.06
C VAL A 130 -18.07 1.84 -6.14
N TYR A 131 -17.01 1.13 -5.79
CA TYR A 131 -16.41 0.16 -6.70
C TYR A 131 -16.92 -1.21 -6.29
N GLU A 132 -17.97 -1.63 -6.96
CA GLU A 132 -18.58 -2.96 -6.77
C GLU A 132 -17.70 -4.04 -7.40
N GLY A 133 -16.48 -4.23 -6.87
CA GLY A 133 -15.53 -5.24 -7.36
C GLY A 133 -15.09 -5.05 -8.82
N GLN A 134 -15.27 -3.85 -9.39
CA GLN A 134 -14.91 -3.58 -10.77
C GLN A 134 -13.38 -3.52 -10.94
N PRO A 135 -12.86 -4.03 -12.07
CA PRO A 135 -11.44 -3.92 -12.37
C PRO A 135 -11.03 -2.46 -12.60
N ILE A 136 -9.82 -2.11 -12.20
CA ILE A 136 -9.20 -0.79 -12.43
C ILE A 136 -8.14 -0.98 -13.51
N GLY A 137 -8.30 -0.28 -14.63
CA GLY A 137 -7.52 -0.48 -15.83
C GLY A 137 -6.72 0.74 -16.28
N GLY A 138 -6.24 0.71 -17.53
CA GLY A 138 -5.34 1.73 -18.09
C GLY A 138 -5.93 3.14 -18.28
N GLN A 139 -7.19 3.38 -17.95
CA GLN A 139 -7.83 4.71 -18.00
C GLN A 139 -7.89 5.41 -16.63
N VAL A 140 -7.37 4.75 -15.59
CA VAL A 140 -7.43 5.21 -14.20
C VAL A 140 -6.91 6.63 -13.99
N ASP A 141 -5.89 7.06 -14.75
CA ASP A 141 -5.34 8.42 -14.61
C ASP A 141 -6.35 9.49 -15.00
N VAL A 142 -7.19 9.22 -16.00
CA VAL A 142 -8.25 10.14 -16.45
C VAL A 142 -9.46 10.04 -15.52
N GLU A 143 -9.82 8.84 -15.09
CA GLU A 143 -10.96 8.59 -14.20
C GLU A 143 -10.81 9.25 -12.83
N PHE A 144 -9.57 9.37 -12.36
CA PHE A 144 -9.24 9.88 -11.02
C PHE A 144 -8.42 11.17 -11.05
N ASP A 145 -8.20 11.77 -12.21
CA ASP A 145 -7.39 12.97 -12.39
C ASP A 145 -5.98 12.85 -11.77
N ILE A 146 -5.32 11.69 -12.00
CA ILE A 146 -3.99 11.39 -11.46
C ILE A 146 -2.93 12.09 -12.32
N GLY A 147 -2.56 13.30 -11.89
CA GLY A 147 -1.54 14.10 -12.56
C GLY A 147 -0.09 13.73 -12.22
N PRO A 148 0.89 14.38 -12.88
CA PRO A 148 2.33 14.18 -12.65
C PRO A 148 2.77 14.27 -11.19
N GLN A 149 2.11 15.11 -10.38
CA GLN A 149 2.45 15.30 -8.96
C GLN A 149 2.17 14.06 -8.08
N TYR A 150 1.46 13.04 -8.60
CA TYR A 150 1.18 11.80 -7.87
C TYR A 150 2.18 10.68 -8.14
N TYR A 151 2.87 10.70 -9.27
CA TYR A 151 3.73 9.60 -9.69
C TYR A 151 5.11 9.58 -9.06
N ASN A 152 5.53 8.46 -8.49
CA ASN A 152 6.93 8.10 -8.37
C ASN A 152 7.39 7.45 -9.68
N PHE A 153 8.57 7.83 -10.18
CA PHE A 153 9.21 7.16 -11.32
C PHE A 153 10.63 6.78 -10.95
N CYS A 154 11.10 5.64 -11.47
CA CYS A 154 12.50 5.28 -11.44
C CYS A 154 12.92 4.59 -12.75
N ASP A 155 14.22 4.49 -12.95
CA ASP A 155 14.78 3.61 -13.99
C ASP A 155 14.41 2.16 -13.66
N VAL A 156 13.88 1.43 -14.64
CA VAL A 156 13.44 0.03 -14.50
C VAL A 156 14.54 -0.87 -13.93
N ARG A 157 15.81 -0.53 -14.15
CA ARG A 157 16.95 -1.28 -13.63
C ARG A 157 16.99 -1.36 -12.11
N PHE A 158 16.31 -0.43 -11.43
CA PHE A 158 16.30 -0.33 -9.96
C PHE A 158 15.04 -0.95 -9.32
N ILE A 159 14.06 -1.41 -10.09
CA ILE A 159 12.77 -1.82 -9.54
C ILE A 159 12.87 -3.00 -8.55
N GLY A 160 13.90 -3.84 -8.68
CA GLY A 160 14.21 -4.94 -7.75
C GLY A 160 15.15 -4.57 -6.59
N GLU A 161 15.53 -3.31 -6.43
CA GLU A 161 16.32 -2.86 -5.28
C GLU A 161 15.51 -2.95 -3.98
N PRO A 162 16.13 -3.29 -2.84
CA PRO A 162 15.43 -3.40 -1.57
C PRO A 162 15.03 -2.04 -0.99
N VAL A 163 15.57 -0.91 -1.49
CA VAL A 163 15.18 0.44 -1.06
C VAL A 163 15.07 1.32 -2.29
N LEU A 164 13.87 1.86 -2.55
CA LEU A 164 13.59 2.66 -3.74
C LEU A 164 13.67 4.17 -3.53
N ARG A 165 13.64 4.67 -2.28
CA ARG A 165 13.60 6.11 -1.97
C ARG A 165 14.65 6.91 -2.75
N ASP A 166 15.90 6.45 -2.76
CA ASP A 166 17.03 7.13 -3.43
C ASP A 166 17.13 6.81 -4.94
N ARG A 167 16.20 6.04 -5.48
CA ARG A 167 16.09 5.66 -6.90
C ARG A 167 14.96 6.38 -7.61
N ILE A 168 14.06 7.02 -6.86
CA ILE A 168 12.95 7.78 -7.40
C ILE A 168 13.47 9.11 -7.95
N PHE A 169 13.06 9.43 -9.17
CA PHE A 169 13.41 10.68 -9.82
C PHE A 169 12.71 11.89 -9.18
N PRO A 170 13.29 13.09 -9.29
CA PRO A 170 12.64 14.32 -8.86
C PRO A 170 11.29 14.53 -9.56
N VAL A 171 10.26 14.91 -8.78
CA VAL A 171 8.87 15.14 -9.24
C VAL A 171 8.79 16.16 -10.38
N SER A 172 9.73 17.13 -10.44
CA SER A 172 9.81 18.12 -11.50
C SER A 172 9.98 17.54 -12.91
N GLN A 173 10.42 16.28 -13.03
CA GLN A 173 10.61 15.58 -14.29
C GLN A 173 9.41 14.70 -14.70
N ASN A 174 8.38 14.58 -13.84
CA ASN A 174 7.29 13.65 -14.04
C ASN A 174 6.44 13.93 -15.29
N VAL A 175 6.36 15.18 -15.75
CA VAL A 175 5.69 15.51 -17.02
C VAL A 175 6.36 14.76 -18.17
N THR A 176 7.69 14.81 -18.25
CA THR A 176 8.46 14.11 -19.27
C THR A 176 8.28 12.60 -19.17
N TYR A 177 8.29 12.02 -17.96
CA TYR A 177 8.09 10.58 -17.81
C TYR A 177 6.67 10.14 -18.17
N ILE A 178 5.65 10.93 -17.85
CA ILE A 178 4.27 10.65 -18.27
C ILE A 178 4.16 10.66 -19.79
N ASP A 179 4.76 11.65 -20.47
CA ASP A 179 4.72 11.75 -21.94
C ASP A 179 5.44 10.60 -22.66
N ASN A 180 6.40 9.94 -21.99
CA ASN A 180 7.20 8.85 -22.55
C ASN A 180 6.77 7.44 -22.05
N THR A 181 5.69 7.36 -21.27
CA THR A 181 5.19 6.10 -20.71
C THR A 181 3.71 5.92 -21.04
N VAL A 182 3.25 4.67 -20.98
CA VAL A 182 1.83 4.33 -21.11
C VAL A 182 1.32 3.76 -19.80
N ASN A 183 0.03 3.96 -19.51
CA ASN A 183 -0.60 3.37 -18.35
C ASN A 183 -0.84 1.87 -18.58
N VAL A 184 -0.35 1.04 -17.66
CA VAL A 184 -0.44 -0.43 -17.68
C VAL A 184 -1.12 -0.97 -16.42
N THR A 185 -1.94 -0.15 -15.77
CA THR A 185 -2.71 -0.55 -14.58
C THR A 185 -3.63 -1.72 -14.91
N ASN A 186 -3.56 -2.75 -14.06
CA ASN A 186 -4.40 -3.93 -14.16
C ASN A 186 -4.64 -4.46 -12.74
N ILE A 187 -5.64 -3.89 -12.08
CA ILE A 187 -6.11 -4.35 -10.77
C ILE A 187 -7.45 -5.04 -10.98
N THR A 188 -7.58 -6.27 -10.48
CA THR A 188 -8.82 -7.04 -10.60
C THR A 188 -9.25 -7.53 -9.23
N VAL A 189 -10.56 -7.67 -9.03
CA VAL A 189 -11.13 -8.25 -7.80
C VAL A 189 -11.83 -9.54 -8.19
N GLN A 190 -11.43 -10.65 -7.56
CA GLN A 190 -12.03 -11.97 -7.80
C GLN A 190 -12.30 -12.64 -6.46
N ASN A 191 -13.55 -13.02 -6.20
CA ASN A 191 -13.95 -13.63 -4.93
C ASN A 191 -13.51 -12.82 -3.70
N ASN A 192 -13.69 -11.49 -3.75
CA ASN A 192 -13.24 -10.54 -2.71
C ASN A 192 -11.71 -10.53 -2.46
N VAL A 193 -10.92 -11.03 -3.42
CA VAL A 193 -9.46 -10.93 -3.38
C VAL A 193 -9.00 -9.97 -4.46
N VAL A 194 -8.20 -8.99 -4.06
CA VAL A 194 -7.61 -7.99 -4.95
C VAL A 194 -6.29 -8.52 -5.51
N TYR A 195 -6.15 -8.49 -6.84
CA TYR A 195 -4.93 -8.81 -7.56
C TYR A 195 -4.41 -7.58 -8.28
N ASN A 196 -3.15 -7.22 -8.07
CA ASN A 196 -2.48 -6.10 -8.74
C ASN A 196 -1.46 -6.65 -9.76
N TYR A 197 -1.92 -6.93 -10.98
CA TYR A 197 -1.06 -7.48 -12.02
C TYR A 197 -0.12 -6.44 -12.62
N GLY A 198 -0.59 -5.20 -12.77
CA GLY A 198 0.20 -4.07 -13.26
C GLY A 198 1.09 -4.42 -14.47
N PRO A 199 2.36 -3.97 -14.49
CA PRO A 199 3.30 -4.33 -15.55
C PRO A 199 3.73 -5.81 -15.49
N ASP A 200 4.07 -6.41 -16.64
CA ASP A 200 4.54 -7.80 -16.68
C ASP A 200 5.82 -8.00 -15.85
N TYR A 201 5.74 -8.90 -14.87
CA TYR A 201 6.86 -9.22 -13.98
C TYR A 201 8.10 -9.67 -14.73
N ASN A 202 7.96 -10.58 -15.71
CA ASN A 202 9.12 -11.19 -16.36
C ASN A 202 9.91 -10.15 -17.16
N THR A 203 9.17 -9.24 -17.80
CA THR A 203 9.72 -8.09 -18.52
C THR A 203 10.50 -7.20 -17.56
N LEU A 204 9.89 -6.72 -16.47
CA LEU A 204 10.59 -5.84 -15.52
C LEU A 204 11.79 -6.53 -14.87
N ASN A 205 11.66 -7.80 -14.50
CA ASN A 205 12.75 -8.56 -13.89
C ASN A 205 13.92 -8.79 -14.85
N ALA A 206 13.69 -8.85 -16.17
CA ALA A 206 14.75 -8.97 -17.17
C ALA A 206 15.60 -7.70 -17.31
N TYR A 207 15.01 -6.52 -17.07
CA TYR A 207 15.72 -5.24 -17.10
C TYR A 207 16.29 -4.84 -15.73
N SER A 208 15.75 -5.38 -14.64
CA SER A 208 16.21 -5.10 -13.29
C SER A 208 17.64 -5.62 -13.06
N THR A 209 18.51 -4.78 -12.49
CA THR A 209 19.89 -5.17 -12.11
C THR A 209 19.93 -6.13 -10.93
N ARG A 210 18.89 -6.12 -10.09
CA ARG A 210 18.69 -7.07 -9.00
C ARG A 210 17.40 -7.84 -9.24
N PRO A 211 17.39 -9.17 -9.06
CA PRO A 211 16.16 -9.94 -9.20
C PRO A 211 15.06 -9.40 -8.30
N ILE A 212 13.87 -9.24 -8.87
CA ILE A 212 12.70 -8.80 -8.13
C ILE A 212 12.30 -9.90 -7.16
N GLN A 213 12.04 -9.55 -5.90
CA GLN A 213 11.70 -10.54 -4.89
C GLN A 213 10.35 -11.19 -5.22
N ARG A 214 10.35 -12.51 -5.40
CA ARG A 214 9.12 -13.32 -5.38
C ARG A 214 8.86 -13.83 -3.98
N ARG A 215 7.63 -13.68 -3.50
CA ARG A 215 7.19 -14.25 -2.22
C ARG A 215 5.92 -15.06 -2.40
N CYS A 216 5.90 -16.24 -1.79
CA CYS A 216 4.67 -17.02 -1.70
C CYS A 216 3.89 -16.58 -0.45
N SER A 217 2.57 -16.54 -0.54
CA SER A 217 1.65 -16.09 0.52
C SER A 217 1.81 -16.83 1.87
N SER A 218 2.43 -18.01 1.88
CA SER A 218 2.72 -18.79 3.10
C SER A 218 3.80 -18.16 4.01
N GLU A 219 4.68 -17.32 3.47
CA GLU A 219 5.73 -16.62 4.24
C GLU A 219 5.18 -15.37 4.95
N ASN A 220 4.08 -14.79 4.47
CA ASN A 220 3.39 -13.72 5.20
C ASN A 220 2.54 -14.27 6.35
N HIS A 221 2.01 -15.51 6.24
CA HIS A 221 1.21 -16.13 7.31
C HIS A 221 2.02 -16.68 8.50
N GLN A 222 3.36 -16.76 8.41
CA GLN A 222 4.17 -17.50 9.40
C GLN A 222 4.84 -16.66 10.49
N THR A 223 4.67 -15.34 10.52
CA THR A 223 5.21 -14.52 11.62
C THR A 223 4.24 -14.31 12.79
N GLY A 224 3.11 -15.03 12.84
CA GLY A 224 2.12 -14.92 13.93
C GLY A 224 1.91 -16.17 14.80
N SER A 225 2.82 -17.17 14.77
CA SER A 225 2.63 -18.39 15.57
C SER A 225 3.51 -18.44 16.81
N GLY A 226 2.87 -18.23 17.96
CA GLY A 226 3.38 -18.71 19.23
C GLY A 226 2.95 -17.84 20.40
N HIS A 227 1.76 -18.11 20.95
CA HIS A 227 1.53 -18.23 22.41
C HIS A 227 0.16 -18.88 22.63
N ARG A 228 0.17 -20.18 22.91
CA ARG A 228 -0.99 -20.87 23.51
C ARG A 228 -1.21 -20.27 24.90
N ALA A 229 -2.34 -19.61 25.12
CA ALA A 229 -2.78 -19.27 26.46
C ALA A 229 -3.05 -20.58 27.25
N PRO A 230 -2.62 -20.68 28.52
CA PRO A 230 -2.94 -21.84 29.35
C PRO A 230 -4.44 -21.87 29.66
N LYS A 231 -5.03 -23.07 29.55
CA LYS A 231 -6.41 -23.33 29.98
C LYS A 231 -6.54 -22.99 31.47
N GLY A 232 -7.44 -22.07 31.81
CA GLY A 232 -7.82 -21.80 33.19
C GLY A 232 -8.48 -23.05 33.81
N GLU A 233 -7.91 -23.53 34.90
CA GLU A 233 -8.55 -24.52 35.77
C GLU A 233 -9.74 -23.87 36.48
N SER A 234 -10.91 -24.47 36.30
CA SER A 234 -12.11 -24.25 37.13
C SER A 234 -11.80 -24.67 38.57
N LYS A 235 -11.80 -23.71 39.50
CA LYS A 235 -11.85 -24.02 40.94
C LYS A 235 -13.30 -24.22 41.35
N ASP A 236 -13.71 -25.48 41.43
CA ASP A 236 -14.93 -25.87 42.11
C ASP A 236 -14.84 -25.52 43.60
N ARG A 237 -15.74 -24.64 44.05
CA ARG A 237 -15.92 -24.26 45.44
C ARG A 237 -16.95 -25.21 46.06
N ALA A 238 -16.47 -26.30 46.65
CA ALA A 238 -17.28 -27.14 47.51
C ALA A 238 -17.44 -26.47 48.89
N THR A 239 -18.59 -25.85 49.13
CA THR A 239 -19.10 -25.59 50.49
C THR A 239 -19.69 -26.87 51.05
N LYS A 240 -19.07 -27.39 52.11
CA LYS A 240 -19.67 -28.37 53.01
C LYS A 240 -20.74 -27.68 53.86
N SER A 241 -21.95 -28.23 53.86
CA SER A 241 -22.77 -28.42 55.06
C SER A 241 -23.44 -29.78 54.97
#